data_AF-A0A1H3BEH7-F1
#
_entry.id   AF-A0A1H3BEH7-F1
#
_cell.length_a   1.000
_cell.length_b   1.000
_cell.length_c   1.000
_cell.angle_alpha   90.00
_cell.angle_beta   90.00
_cell.angle_gamma   90.00
#
_symmetry.space_group_name_H-M   'P 1'
#
loop_
_entity.id
_entity.type
_entity.pdbx_description
1 polymer ?
#
loop_
_entity_poly.entity_id
_entity_poly.type
_entity_poly.pdbx_seq_one_letter_code
_entity_poly.pdbx_strand_id
1 'polypeptide(L)'
;MYRDFKTTLELVAAVLDHEALTSEELRARFGGMPDRSFKRHMATARKHGAQMECAINPDGRYVWRCRNRRMVESRVRAWLVFERERTLVGESQLDLLHQAL
;
A
#
# COMPACT_ATOMS: atom_id res chain seq x y z
N MET A 1 -4.57 -14.32 -2.92
CA MET A 1 -5.58 -13.31 -2.50
C MET A 1 -5.02 -12.34 -1.45
N TYR A 2 -4.29 -12.78 -0.43
CA TYR A 2 -3.71 -11.88 0.61
C TYR A 2 -2.57 -10.94 0.15
N ARG A 3 -1.67 -11.38 -0.76
CA ARG A 3 -0.59 -10.52 -1.29
C ARG A 3 -1.13 -9.24 -1.97
N ASP A 4 -2.27 -9.35 -2.65
CA ASP A 4 -2.88 -8.23 -3.40
C ASP A 4 -3.41 -7.12 -2.47
N PHE A 5 -3.88 -7.49 -1.26
CA PHE A 5 -4.32 -6.52 -0.27
C PHE A 5 -3.16 -5.85 0.46
N LYS A 6 -2.08 -6.60 0.75
CA LYS A 6 -0.84 -6.01 1.29
C LYS A 6 -0.30 -4.91 0.39
N THR A 7 -0.17 -5.17 -0.92
CA THR A 7 0.26 -4.14 -1.89
C THR A 7 -0.68 -2.93 -1.91
N THR A 8 -2.00 -3.15 -1.73
CA THR A 8 -2.95 -2.05 -1.63
C THR A 8 -2.65 -1.15 -0.43
N LEU A 9 -2.36 -1.74 0.73
CA LEU A 9 -2.05 -0.98 1.95
C LEU A 9 -0.69 -0.29 1.89
N GLU A 10 0.30 -0.92 1.26
CA GLU A 10 1.59 -0.29 0.99
C GLU A 10 1.47 0.90 0.03
N LEU A 11 0.61 0.81 -0.99
CA LEU A 11 0.31 1.94 -1.88
C LEU A 11 -0.35 3.09 -1.14
N VAL A 12 -1.31 2.80 -0.25
CA VAL A 12 -1.93 3.83 0.61
C VAL A 12 -0.88 4.46 1.51
N ALA A 13 -0.04 3.65 2.17
CA ALA A 13 1.05 4.13 3.01
C ALA A 13 2.02 5.04 2.23
N ALA A 14 2.39 4.69 1.00
CA ALA A 14 3.26 5.53 0.17
C ALA A 14 2.66 6.93 -0.10
N VAL A 15 1.35 7.00 -0.38
CA VAL A 15 0.64 8.28 -0.58
C VAL A 15 0.48 9.06 0.72
N LEU A 16 0.37 8.37 1.86
CA LEU A 16 0.39 9.01 3.18
C LEU A 16 1.81 9.51 3.49
N ASP A 17 2.86 8.77 3.20
CA ASP A 17 4.21 9.19 3.56
C ASP A 17 4.69 10.35 2.70
N HIS A 18 4.23 10.44 1.44
CA HIS A 18 4.64 11.48 0.51
C HIS A 18 3.41 12.05 -0.18
N GLU A 19 3.11 13.31 0.14
CA GLU A 19 2.09 14.02 -0.60
C GLU A 19 2.54 14.23 -2.05
N ALA A 20 1.58 14.19 -2.96
CA ALA A 20 1.76 14.53 -4.35
C ALA A 20 2.61 13.57 -5.22
N LEU A 21 2.59 12.26 -4.95
CA LEU A 21 3.15 11.28 -5.88
C LEU A 21 2.26 11.09 -7.12
N THR A 22 2.86 11.08 -8.29
CA THR A 22 2.19 10.72 -9.56
C THR A 22 1.92 9.22 -9.65
N SER A 23 1.02 8.82 -10.56
CA SER A 23 0.77 7.41 -10.85
C SER A 23 2.04 6.68 -11.32
N GLU A 24 2.90 7.35 -12.09
CA GLU A 24 4.14 6.76 -12.62
C GLU A 24 5.15 6.51 -11.51
N GLU A 25 5.38 7.49 -10.63
CA GLU A 25 6.29 7.36 -9.48
C GLU A 25 5.83 6.25 -8.53
N LEU A 26 4.52 6.17 -8.24
CA LEU A 26 3.98 5.09 -7.43
C LEU A 26 4.21 3.74 -8.12
N ARG A 27 3.82 3.59 -9.39
CA ARG A 27 3.99 2.32 -10.10
C ARG A 27 5.45 1.87 -10.19
N ALA A 28 6.38 2.80 -10.39
CA ALA A 28 7.81 2.51 -10.41
C ALA A 28 8.30 1.95 -9.07
N ARG A 29 7.85 2.51 -7.93
CA ARG A 29 8.19 2.01 -6.58
C ARG A 29 7.74 0.57 -6.34
N PHE A 30 6.69 0.11 -7.03
CA PHE A 30 6.14 -1.23 -6.89
C PHE A 30 6.47 -2.13 -8.10
N GLY A 31 7.72 -2.06 -8.58
CA GLY A 31 8.24 -2.97 -9.61
C GLY A 31 7.68 -2.73 -11.01
N GLY A 32 7.36 -1.47 -11.35
CA GLY A 32 6.79 -1.13 -12.66
C GLY A 32 5.38 -1.68 -12.87
N MET A 33 4.58 -1.74 -11.79
CA MET A 33 3.22 -2.28 -11.80
C MET A 33 2.40 -1.78 -13.01
N PRO A 34 1.63 -2.63 -13.71
CA PRO A 34 0.76 -2.20 -14.80
C PRO A 34 -0.33 -1.21 -14.36
N ASP A 35 -0.70 -0.26 -15.22
CA ASP A 35 -1.71 0.78 -14.91
C ASP A 35 -3.05 0.18 -14.44
N ARG A 36 -3.52 -0.87 -15.12
CA ARG A 36 -4.76 -1.57 -14.77
C ARG A 36 -4.73 -2.13 -13.34
N SER A 37 -3.61 -2.75 -12.96
CA SER A 37 -3.43 -3.30 -11.61
C SER A 37 -3.38 -2.19 -10.57
N PHE A 38 -2.64 -1.11 -10.85
CA PHE A 38 -2.57 0.06 -9.99
C PHE A 38 -3.94 0.69 -9.74
N LYS A 39 -4.71 0.95 -10.81
CA LYS A 39 -6.08 1.48 -10.70
C LYS A 39 -6.99 0.55 -9.91
N ARG A 40 -6.83 -0.77 -10.03
CA ARG A 40 -7.56 -1.75 -9.23
C ARG A 40 -7.21 -1.61 -7.74
N HIS A 41 -5.94 -1.49 -7.37
CA HIS A 41 -5.54 -1.26 -5.99
C HIS A 41 -6.10 0.05 -5.44
N MET A 42 -6.07 1.13 -6.22
CA MET A 42 -6.67 2.42 -5.81
C MET A 42 -8.19 2.31 -5.61
N ALA A 43 -8.89 1.56 -6.46
CA ALA A 43 -10.31 1.28 -6.28
C ALA A 43 -10.58 0.42 -5.03
N THR A 44 -9.75 -0.59 -4.78
CA THR A 44 -9.81 -1.42 -3.56
C THR A 44 -9.58 -0.56 -2.31
N ALA A 45 -8.57 0.31 -2.31
CA ALA A 45 -8.30 1.22 -1.20
C ALA A 45 -9.53 2.09 -0.87
N ARG A 46 -10.19 2.65 -1.90
CA ARG A 46 -11.45 3.40 -1.75
C ARG A 46 -12.58 2.56 -1.18
N LYS A 47 -12.77 1.34 -1.69
CA LYS A 47 -13.77 0.39 -1.19
C LYS A 47 -13.59 0.11 0.31
N HIS A 48 -12.34 0.10 0.77
CA HIS A 48 -11.99 -0.12 2.18
C HIS A 48 -11.82 1.18 3.00
N GLY A 49 -12.30 2.31 2.48
CA GLY A 49 -12.43 3.55 3.23
C GLY A 49 -11.25 4.51 3.13
N ALA A 50 -10.20 4.22 2.36
CA ALA A 50 -9.16 5.20 2.05
C ALA A 50 -9.62 6.10 0.89
N GLN A 51 -9.90 7.38 1.16
CA GLN A 51 -10.37 8.34 0.15
C GLN A 51 -9.22 8.79 -0.76
N MET A 52 -8.75 7.85 -1.59
CA MET A 52 -7.67 8.06 -2.55
C MET A 52 -8.18 8.88 -3.73
N GLU A 53 -7.62 10.05 -3.96
CA GLU A 53 -8.01 10.94 -5.05
C GLU A 53 -6.80 11.28 -5.90
N CYS A 54 -7.04 11.31 -7.21
CA CYS A 54 -6.08 11.82 -8.19
C CYS A 54 -6.50 13.25 -8.51
N ALA A 55 -5.66 14.23 -8.16
CA ALA A 55 -5.94 15.64 -8.33
C ALA A 55 -4.80 16.31 -9.09
N ILE A 56 -5.12 17.38 -9.81
CA ILE A 56 -4.10 18.19 -10.48
C ILE A 56 -3.38 19.07 -9.43
N ASN A 57 -2.06 19.02 -9.43
CA ASN A 57 -1.22 19.92 -8.65
C ASN A 57 -1.08 21.29 -9.33
N PRO A 58 -0.62 22.33 -8.61
CA PRO A 58 -0.34 23.64 -9.20
C PRO A 58 0.68 23.60 -10.35
N ASP A 59 1.56 22.60 -10.37
CA ASP A 59 2.53 22.35 -11.45
C ASP A 59 1.92 21.66 -12.68
N GLY A 60 0.60 21.41 -12.70
CA GLY A 60 -0.12 20.76 -13.78
C GLY A 60 -0.06 19.23 -13.77
N ARG A 61 0.65 18.61 -12.82
CA ARG A 61 0.76 17.13 -12.76
C ARG A 61 -0.38 16.51 -11.97
N TYR A 62 -0.85 15.36 -12.43
CA TYR A 62 -1.83 14.55 -11.70
C TYR A 62 -1.15 13.74 -10.60
N VAL A 63 -1.56 13.99 -9.36
CA VAL A 63 -0.97 13.37 -8.18
C VAL A 63 -2.01 12.77 -7.26
N TRP A 64 -1.58 11.78 -6.48
CA TRP A 64 -2.42 11.07 -5.54
C TRP A 64 -2.37 11.68 -4.15
N ARG A 65 -3.53 11.75 -3.52
CA ARG A 65 -3.72 12.22 -2.15
C ARG A 65 -4.76 11.36 -1.43
N CYS A 66 -4.62 11.21 -0.11
CA CYS A 66 -5.63 10.56 0.72
C CYS A 66 -6.38 11.63 1.53
N ARG A 67 -7.64 11.92 1.18
CA ARG A 67 -8.41 13.04 1.77
C ARG A 67 -8.69 12.85 3.25
N ASN A 68 -8.98 11.61 3.66
CA ASN A 68 -9.25 11.25 5.05
C ASN A 68 -8.02 10.67 5.75
N ARG A 69 -6.82 11.19 5.42
CA ARG A 69 -5.52 10.81 6.02
C ARG A 69 -5.61 10.49 7.51
N ARG A 70 -6.10 11.45 8.31
CA ARG A 70 -6.14 11.36 9.78
C ARG A 70 -6.93 10.16 10.30
N MET A 71 -7.91 9.67 9.55
CA MET A 71 -8.74 8.52 9.93
C MET A 71 -8.12 7.18 9.52
N VAL A 72 -7.29 7.18 8.48
CA VAL A 72 -6.82 5.96 7.81
C VAL A 72 -5.39 5.61 8.22
N GLU A 73 -4.56 6.62 8.48
CA GLU A 73 -3.12 6.46 8.68
C GLU A 73 -2.77 5.47 9.80
N SER A 74 -3.35 5.62 11.00
CA SER A 74 -3.08 4.73 12.12
C SER A 74 -3.48 3.27 11.83
N ARG A 75 -4.62 3.07 11.15
CA ARG A 75 -5.14 1.74 10.81
C ARG A 75 -4.28 1.04 9.77
N VAL A 76 -3.86 1.75 8.73
CA VAL A 76 -2.99 1.21 7.68
C VAL A 76 -1.62 0.83 8.26
N ARG A 77 -1.03 1.71 9.09
CA ARG A 77 0.27 1.43 9.72
C ARG A 77 0.19 0.24 10.67
N ALA A 78 -0.84 0.17 11.52
CA ALA A 78 -1.05 -0.97 12.41
C ALA A 78 -1.14 -2.28 11.63
N TRP A 79 -1.92 -2.31 10.55
CA TRP A 79 -2.06 -3.52 9.73
C TRP A 79 -0.74 -3.95 9.08
N LEU A 80 0.04 -3.01 8.55
CA LEU A 80 1.36 -3.31 7.96
C LEU A 80 2.35 -3.85 9.00
N VAL A 81 2.31 -3.35 10.24
CA VAL A 81 3.09 -3.91 11.36
C VAL A 81 2.65 -5.35 11.64
N PHE A 82 1.34 -5.60 11.79
CA PHE A 82 0.82 -6.95 12.04
C PHE A 82 1.19 -7.94 10.92
N GLU A 83 1.12 -7.52 9.65
CA GLU A 83 1.55 -8.40 8.54
C GLU A 83 3.05 -8.70 8.58
N ARG A 84 3.88 -7.73 8.97
CA ARG A 84 5.32 -7.94 9.11
C ARG A 84 5.60 -8.93 10.23
N GLU A 85 4.97 -8.75 11.39
CA GLU A 85 5.08 -9.68 12.52
C GLU A 85 4.60 -11.09 12.15
N ARG A 86 3.46 -11.21 11.45
CA ARG A 86 2.95 -12.49 10.94
C ARG A 86 3.95 -13.18 10.02
N THR A 87 4.63 -12.40 9.17
CA THR A 87 5.66 -12.93 8.27
C THR A 87 6.85 -13.45 9.07
N LEU A 88 7.35 -12.68 10.04
CA LEU A 88 8.49 -13.06 10.89
C LEU A 88 8.19 -14.31 11.72
N VAL A 89 7.00 -14.43 12.30
CA VAL A 89 6.60 -15.63 13.05
C VAL A 89 6.52 -16.84 12.10
N GLY A 90 5.95 -16.67 10.91
CA GLY A 90 5.87 -17.75 9.92
C GLY A 90 7.24 -18.24 9.42
N GLU A 91 8.17 -17.32 9.19
CA GLU A 91 9.56 -17.67 8.83
C GLU A 91 10.28 -18.37 9.98
N SER A 92 10.11 -17.89 11.22
CA SER A 92 10.72 -18.53 12.40
C SER A 92 10.21 -19.97 12.62
N GLN A 93 8.95 -20.27 12.29
CA GLN A 93 8.42 -21.63 12.37
C GLN A 93 8.96 -22.55 11.28
N LEU A 94 9.21 -22.02 10.07
CA LEU A 94 9.85 -22.77 8.99
C LEU A 94 11.32 -23.08 9.31
N ASP A 95 12.05 -22.13 9.90
CA ASP A 95 13.42 -22.36 10.36
C ASP A 95 13.50 -23.42 11.46
N LEU A 96 12.55 -23.40 12.41
CA LEU A 96 12.45 -24.44 13.44
C LEU A 96 12.11 -25.83 12.86
N LEU A 97 11.27 -25.89 11.82
CA LEU A 97 10.97 -27.14 11.12
C LEU A 97 12.17 -27.67 10.32
N HIS A 98 12.95 -26.79 9.69
CA HIS A 98 14.17 -27.18 8.96
C HIS A 98 15.30 -27.63 9.88
N GLN A 99 15.37 -27.14 11.12
CA GLN A 99 16.35 -27.61 12.12
C GLN A 99 15.97 -28.94 12.77
N ALA A 100 14.70 -29.36 12.64
CA ALA A 100 14.17 -30.60 13.22
C ALA A 100 14.20 -31.80 12.24
N LEU A 101 14.68 -31.61 11.00
CA LEU A 101 14.89 -32.63 9.97
C LEU A 101 16.39 -32.87 9.76
#